data_AF-A0A914AAR0-F1
#
_entry.id   AF-A0A914AAR0-F1
#
_cell.length_a   1.000
_cell.length_b   1.000
_cell.length_c   1.000
_cell.angle_alpha   90.00
_cell.angle_beta   90.00
_cell.angle_gamma   90.00
#
_symmetry.space_group_name_H-M   'P 1'
#
loop_
_entity.id
_entity.type
_entity.pdbx_description
1 polymer ?
#
loop_
_entity_poly.entity_id
_entity_poly.type
_entity_poly.pdbx_seq_one_letter_code
_entity_poly.pdbx_strand_id
1 'polypeptide(L)'
;MPCTISQEPDAQTGRYRWLMQAVDPCECTQIGMGGFSTFVPYRPYELTHYDTFLISSDLEKIQQWLNCPGKLSCSVEGPLGMEDGRIPDERITASSFWQNRADHAPPRARLNTQGYAAAWCNAGSTDNISPWIQVDFVGTVTITGLITQGRGDNDRQRVEEYQVTYSEDGQAWNYVIDADDTTMKFPGNKDSNTLVTTRLPFTLRTRILRIHPTDWNEHCSMRFELIGCY
;
A
#
# COMPACT_ATOMS: atom_id res chain seq x y z
N MET A 1 21.40 17.34 -6.15
CA MET A 1 21.68 18.73 -5.72
C MET A 1 21.68 18.79 -4.21
N PRO A 2 22.59 19.53 -3.55
CA PRO A 2 22.56 19.70 -2.11
C PRO A 2 21.41 20.65 -1.72
N CYS A 3 20.57 20.21 -0.77
CA CYS A 3 19.46 20.98 -0.22
C CYS A 3 19.81 21.44 1.19
N THR A 4 19.40 22.64 1.55
CA THR A 4 19.67 23.20 2.88
C THR A 4 18.36 23.51 3.57
N ILE A 5 18.22 22.98 4.78
CA ILE A 5 17.16 23.36 5.71
C ILE A 5 17.75 24.41 6.63
N SER A 6 17.31 25.65 6.48
CA SER A 6 17.70 26.78 7.33
C SER A 6 16.68 27.00 8.43
N GLN A 7 17.11 27.59 9.54
CA GLN A 7 16.24 27.96 10.64
C GLN A 7 16.12 29.49 10.67
N GLU A 8 14.91 30.00 10.81
CA GLU A 8 14.68 31.43 11.05
C GLU A 8 13.71 31.65 12.22
N PRO A 9 13.87 32.74 12.99
CA PRO A 9 12.94 33.05 14.06
C PRO A 9 11.57 33.47 13.51
N ASP A 10 10.51 32.87 14.04
CA ASP A 10 9.12 33.25 13.84
C ASP A 10 8.80 34.47 14.70
N ALA A 11 8.61 35.61 14.02
CA ALA A 11 8.37 36.91 14.64
C ALA A 11 7.07 36.99 15.46
N GLN A 12 6.12 36.06 15.29
CA GLN A 12 4.84 36.09 16.02
C GLN A 12 4.85 35.22 17.28
N THR A 13 5.56 34.10 17.24
CA THR A 13 5.51 33.08 18.32
C THR A 13 6.77 33.06 19.18
N GLY A 14 7.84 33.75 18.76
CA GLY A 14 9.15 33.69 19.40
C GLY A 14 9.82 32.32 19.29
N ARG A 15 9.27 31.41 18.48
CA ARG A 15 9.85 30.11 18.14
C ARG A 15 10.68 30.23 16.88
N TYR A 16 11.34 29.15 16.49
CA TYR A 16 12.03 29.07 15.22
C TYR A 16 11.21 28.25 14.22
N ARG A 17 11.16 28.70 12.96
CA ARG A 17 10.61 27.95 11.83
C ARG A 17 11.74 27.49 10.92
N TRP A 18 11.59 26.29 10.37
CA TRP A 18 12.55 25.73 9.43
C TRP A 18 12.09 26.05 8.01
N LEU A 19 12.99 26.60 7.20
CA LEU A 19 12.79 26.91 5.80
C LEU A 19 13.56 25.92 4.94
N MET A 20 12.94 25.46 3.87
CA MET A 20 13.60 24.75 2.80
C MET A 20 13.58 25.64 1.56
N GLN A 21 14.71 25.75 0.86
CA GLN A 21 14.74 26.45 -0.43
C GLN A 21 13.83 25.72 -1.42
N ALA A 22 13.13 26.47 -2.29
CA ALA A 22 12.16 25.98 -3.28
C ALA A 22 12.81 25.18 -4.41
N VAL A 23 13.49 24.09 -4.04
CA VAL A 23 14.07 23.08 -4.93
C VAL A 23 13.22 21.83 -4.78
N ASP A 24 13.03 21.07 -5.87
CA ASP A 24 12.38 19.77 -5.80
C ASP A 24 13.09 18.90 -4.75
N PRO A 25 12.41 18.53 -3.64
CA PRO A 25 13.01 17.75 -2.56
C PRO A 25 13.54 16.39 -3.02
N CYS A 26 13.04 15.87 -4.14
CA CYS A 26 13.42 14.58 -4.71
C CYS A 26 14.78 14.61 -5.42
N GLU A 27 15.27 15.79 -5.79
CA GLU A 27 16.59 15.98 -6.40
C GLU A 27 17.69 16.21 -5.35
N CYS A 28 17.35 16.13 -4.05
CA CYS A 28 18.28 16.35 -2.94
C CYS A 28 19.24 15.16 -2.75
N THR A 29 20.52 15.36 -3.08
CA THR A 29 21.60 14.37 -2.89
C THR A 29 22.31 14.51 -1.54
N GLN A 30 22.08 15.63 -0.85
CA GLN A 30 22.66 15.95 0.45
C GLN A 30 21.71 16.91 1.18
N ILE A 31 21.54 16.76 2.49
CA ILE A 31 20.74 17.69 3.32
C ILE A 31 21.68 18.34 4.35
N GLY A 32 21.80 19.65 4.28
CA GLY A 32 22.47 20.47 5.30
C GLY A 32 21.44 20.98 6.32
N MET A 33 21.67 20.72 7.61
CA MET A 33 20.86 21.29 8.69
C MET A 33 21.72 22.28 9.49
N GLY A 34 21.31 23.55 9.53
CA GLY A 34 21.94 24.54 10.43
C GLY A 34 23.46 24.68 10.30
N GLY A 35 24.01 24.49 9.10
CA GLY A 35 25.46 24.61 8.85
C GLY A 35 26.28 23.32 8.98
N PHE A 36 25.66 22.19 9.29
CA PHE A 36 26.30 20.87 9.26
C PHE A 36 25.88 20.09 8.00
N SER A 37 26.86 19.68 7.19
CA SER A 37 26.62 18.82 6.03
C SER A 37 26.86 17.37 6.45
N THR A 38 25.85 16.51 6.38
CA THR A 38 26.07 15.05 6.50
C THR A 38 26.11 14.46 5.10
N PHE A 39 27.20 13.77 4.77
CA PHE A 39 27.20 12.83 3.65
C PHE A 39 26.54 11.56 4.16
N VAL A 40 25.67 10.93 3.39
CA VAL A 40 25.01 9.69 3.81
C VAL A 40 25.77 8.50 3.21
N PRO A 41 26.77 7.90 3.90
CA PRO A 41 27.17 6.54 3.59
C PRO A 41 26.32 5.58 4.40
N TYR A 42 25.85 4.52 3.74
CA TYR A 42 25.35 3.28 4.35
C TYR A 42 25.99 2.96 5.71
N ARG A 43 25.18 2.76 6.77
CA ARG A 43 25.13 1.53 7.60
C ARG A 43 24.21 1.65 8.84
N PRO A 44 23.86 0.50 9.45
CA PRO A 44 22.56 0.23 10.07
C PRO A 44 22.56 0.62 11.55
N TYR A 45 21.48 1.25 11.98
CA TYR A 45 21.13 1.33 13.38
C TYR A 45 19.65 1.04 13.51
N GLU A 46 19.31 0.15 14.44
CA GLU A 46 17.97 0.08 15.02
C GLU A 46 17.63 1.48 15.56
N LEU A 47 16.81 2.22 14.83
CA LEU A 47 16.34 3.53 15.25
C LEU A 47 15.07 3.35 16.08
N THR A 48 15.27 2.88 17.31
CA THR A 48 14.39 3.24 18.42
C THR A 48 14.60 4.71 18.74
N HIS A 49 13.50 5.46 18.86
CA HIS A 49 13.35 6.92 19.08
C HIS A 49 13.30 7.80 17.82
N TYR A 50 12.07 8.26 17.55
CA TYR A 50 11.77 9.44 16.76
C TYR A 50 12.34 10.68 17.47
N ASP A 51 13.27 11.38 16.83
CA ASP A 51 13.61 12.76 17.16
C ASP A 51 13.95 13.52 15.87
N THR A 52 12.94 13.70 15.02
CA THR A 52 12.94 14.75 14.01
C THR A 52 11.59 15.43 14.07
N PHE A 53 11.51 16.50 14.86
CA PHE A 53 10.43 17.47 14.78
C PHE A 53 10.51 18.17 13.41
N LEU A 54 9.80 17.62 12.43
CA LEU A 54 9.41 18.34 11.24
C LEU A 54 8.31 19.33 11.64
N ILE A 55 8.65 20.61 11.74
CA ILE A 55 7.66 21.66 11.99
C ILE A 55 7.04 22.06 10.65
N SER A 56 6.13 21.20 10.21
CA SER A 56 5.02 21.53 9.33
C SER A 56 3.75 21.04 10.05
N SER A 57 2.71 21.87 10.15
CA SER A 57 1.40 21.41 10.63
C SER A 57 0.68 20.52 9.61
N ASP A 58 1.23 20.47 8.40
CA ASP A 58 0.75 19.70 7.26
C ASP A 58 1.58 18.41 7.19
N LEU A 59 0.97 17.34 7.71
CA LEU A 59 1.55 15.99 7.80
C LEU A 59 1.69 15.33 6.41
N GLU A 60 0.89 15.73 5.42
CA GLU A 60 0.94 15.20 4.05
C GLU A 60 2.19 15.67 3.31
N LYS A 61 2.59 16.94 3.47
CA LYS A 61 3.87 17.44 2.91
C LYS A 61 5.09 16.75 3.50
N ILE A 62 5.02 16.38 4.78
CA ILE A 62 6.07 15.59 5.45
C ILE A 62 6.13 14.17 4.88
N GLN A 63 4.96 13.54 4.69
CA GLN A 63 4.85 12.20 4.14
C GLN A 63 5.34 12.15 2.68
N GLN A 64 4.98 13.15 1.85
CA GLN A 64 5.48 13.31 0.48
C GLN A 64 6.99 13.52 0.43
N TRP A 65 7.56 14.27 1.39
CA TRP A 65 9.01 14.48 1.51
C TRP A 65 9.76 13.18 1.83
N LEU A 66 9.22 12.34 2.73
CA LEU A 66 9.77 11.01 3.01
C LEU A 66 9.61 10.04 1.82
N ASN A 67 8.59 10.24 0.99
CA ASN A 67 8.20 9.36 -0.11
C ASN A 67 8.79 9.74 -1.47
N CYS A 68 9.95 10.41 -1.53
CA CYS A 68 10.62 10.74 -2.80
C CYS A 68 10.65 9.50 -3.74
N PRO A 69 10.13 9.58 -4.98
CA PRO A 69 9.94 8.44 -5.90
C PRO A 69 11.25 7.85 -6.46
N GLY A 70 12.40 8.15 -5.85
CA GLY A 70 13.71 7.59 -6.18
C GLY A 70 14.47 6.97 -5.01
N LYS A 71 13.91 6.94 -3.79
CA LYS A 71 14.65 6.47 -2.59
C LYS A 71 14.07 5.21 -1.93
N LEU A 72 12.81 4.87 -2.21
CA LEU A 72 12.21 3.54 -1.97
C LEU A 72 12.00 2.84 -3.33
N SER A 73 13.08 2.58 -4.06
CA SER A 73 12.98 1.79 -5.28
C SER A 73 13.36 0.34 -4.99
N CYS A 74 12.49 -0.56 -5.40
CA CYS A 74 12.88 -1.95 -5.58
C CYS A 74 13.90 -2.00 -6.72
N SER A 75 15.11 -2.48 -6.45
CA SER A 75 16.13 -2.68 -7.50
C SER A 75 15.69 -3.72 -8.53
N VAL A 76 14.87 -4.69 -8.09
CA VAL A 76 14.11 -5.63 -8.91
C VAL A 76 12.73 -5.77 -8.28
N GLU A 77 11.69 -5.39 -9.00
CA GLU A 77 10.30 -5.64 -8.60
C GLU A 77 9.84 -7.02 -9.05
N GLY A 78 9.01 -7.67 -8.24
CA GLY A 78 8.41 -8.95 -8.59
C GLY A 78 7.18 -9.28 -7.76
N PRO A 79 6.54 -10.44 -8.01
CA PRO A 79 5.45 -10.93 -7.19
C PRO A 79 5.93 -11.15 -5.75
N LEU A 80 5.11 -10.75 -4.78
CA LEU A 80 5.42 -10.92 -3.37
C LEU A 80 5.02 -12.30 -2.84
N GLY A 81 4.25 -13.09 -3.62
CA GLY A 81 4.14 -14.53 -3.40
C GLY A 81 2.74 -15.01 -3.06
N MET A 82 1.71 -14.30 -3.54
CA MET A 82 0.35 -14.83 -3.55
C MET A 82 0.27 -16.03 -4.49
N GLU A 83 0.70 -15.89 -5.74
CA GLU A 83 0.58 -16.95 -6.75
C GLU A 83 1.45 -18.17 -6.44
N ASP A 84 2.70 -17.94 -6.05
CA ASP A 84 3.69 -19.02 -5.89
C ASP A 84 3.71 -19.68 -4.50
N GLY A 85 2.86 -19.20 -3.58
CA GLY A 85 2.71 -19.81 -2.26
C GLY A 85 3.75 -19.38 -1.22
N ARG A 86 4.68 -18.44 -1.53
CA ARG A 86 5.61 -17.90 -0.51
C ARG A 86 4.89 -17.20 0.64
N ILE A 87 3.75 -16.56 0.36
CA ILE A 87 2.83 -16.08 1.40
C ILE A 87 1.99 -17.28 1.84
N PRO A 88 2.08 -17.75 3.09
CA PRO A 88 1.34 -18.93 3.54
C PRO A 88 -0.14 -18.61 3.81
N ASP A 89 -1.00 -19.62 3.75
CA ASP A 89 -2.47 -19.47 3.80
C ASP A 89 -2.96 -18.72 5.04
N GLU A 90 -2.31 -18.91 6.19
CA GLU A 90 -2.68 -18.28 7.47
C GLU A 90 -2.47 -16.76 7.47
N ARG A 91 -1.71 -16.25 6.48
CA ARG A 91 -1.46 -14.83 6.29
C ARG A 91 -2.48 -14.14 5.39
N ILE A 92 -3.38 -14.91 4.80
CA ILE A 92 -4.44 -14.41 3.92
C ILE A 92 -5.76 -14.53 4.67
N THR A 93 -6.34 -13.39 5.06
CA THR A 93 -7.61 -13.36 5.82
C THR A 93 -8.59 -12.40 5.17
N ALA A 94 -9.89 -12.58 5.43
CA ALA A 94 -10.93 -11.73 4.89
C ALA A 94 -12.01 -11.45 5.93
N SER A 95 -12.85 -10.44 5.66
CA SER A 95 -14.01 -10.11 6.47
C SER A 95 -14.99 -11.26 6.62
N SER A 96 -15.17 -12.04 5.53
CA SER A 96 -16.09 -13.16 5.43
C SER A 96 -15.81 -13.93 4.13
N PHE A 97 -16.41 -15.10 3.98
CA PHE A 97 -16.39 -15.87 2.74
C PHE A 97 -17.65 -16.71 2.57
N TRP A 98 -17.96 -17.08 1.34
CA TRP A 98 -19.23 -17.70 0.94
C TRP A 98 -19.58 -18.91 1.80
N GLN A 99 -20.64 -18.77 2.59
CA GLN A 99 -21.18 -19.82 3.46
C GLN A 99 -20.14 -20.48 4.39
N ASN A 100 -19.05 -19.79 4.73
CA ASN A 100 -17.91 -20.35 5.44
C ASN A 100 -17.36 -21.65 4.80
N ARG A 101 -17.48 -21.81 3.48
CA ARG A 101 -16.96 -22.98 2.76
C ARG A 101 -15.51 -22.76 2.33
N ALA A 102 -14.67 -23.77 2.57
CA ALA A 102 -13.22 -23.69 2.34
C ALA A 102 -12.82 -23.48 0.88
N ASP A 103 -13.67 -23.90 -0.06
CA ASP A 103 -13.53 -23.69 -1.51
C ASP A 103 -13.64 -22.22 -1.93
N HIS A 104 -14.18 -21.34 -1.09
CA HIS A 104 -14.28 -19.89 -1.28
C HIS A 104 -13.45 -19.08 -0.28
N ALA A 105 -12.63 -19.74 0.54
CA ALA A 105 -11.87 -19.11 1.61
C ALA A 105 -10.80 -18.13 1.07
N PRO A 106 -10.28 -17.21 1.91
CA PRO A 106 -9.31 -16.19 1.47
C PRO A 106 -8.08 -16.73 0.70
N PRO A 107 -7.49 -17.90 1.04
CA PRO A 107 -6.39 -18.47 0.27
C PRO A 107 -6.72 -18.80 -1.20
N ARG A 108 -8.00 -18.89 -1.56
CA ARG A 108 -8.44 -19.07 -2.95
C ARG A 108 -8.31 -17.78 -3.78
N ALA A 109 -7.97 -16.66 -3.15
CA ALA A 109 -7.69 -15.38 -3.81
C ALA A 109 -6.30 -15.30 -4.47
N ARG A 110 -5.50 -16.36 -4.48
CA ARG A 110 -4.21 -16.33 -5.16
C ARG A 110 -4.41 -16.15 -6.67
N LEU A 111 -3.61 -15.29 -7.29
CA LEU A 111 -3.62 -15.08 -8.74
C LEU A 111 -3.51 -16.42 -9.47
N ASN A 112 -4.17 -16.53 -10.63
CA ASN A 112 -4.18 -17.71 -11.47
C ASN A 112 -4.70 -19.01 -10.82
N THR A 113 -5.29 -18.96 -9.61
CA THR A 113 -6.01 -20.10 -9.03
C THR A 113 -7.04 -20.65 -10.04
N GLN A 114 -7.04 -21.96 -10.27
CA GLN A 114 -7.94 -22.66 -11.19
C GLN A 114 -8.84 -23.66 -10.47
N GLY A 115 -9.74 -24.30 -11.24
CA GLY A 115 -10.64 -25.35 -10.76
C GLY A 115 -11.94 -24.81 -10.18
N TYR A 116 -12.63 -25.63 -9.40
CA TYR A 116 -13.89 -25.24 -8.76
C TYR A 116 -13.69 -24.11 -7.74
N ALA A 117 -14.58 -23.13 -7.73
CA ALA A 117 -14.54 -21.99 -6.80
C ALA A 117 -13.17 -21.29 -6.82
N ALA A 118 -12.72 -20.90 -8.01
CA ALA A 118 -11.39 -20.36 -8.28
C ALA A 118 -11.29 -18.86 -7.93
N ALA A 119 -11.64 -18.49 -6.70
CA ALA A 119 -11.44 -17.17 -6.10
C ALA A 119 -11.80 -17.21 -4.62
N TRP A 120 -11.36 -16.19 -3.87
CA TRP A 120 -12.10 -15.81 -2.67
C TRP A 120 -13.44 -15.22 -3.10
N CYS A 121 -14.52 -15.68 -2.48
CA CYS A 121 -15.87 -15.14 -2.70
C CYS A 121 -16.41 -14.69 -1.35
N ASN A 122 -16.84 -13.43 -1.25
CA ASN A 122 -17.43 -12.89 -0.02
C ASN A 122 -18.73 -13.65 0.37
N ALA A 123 -19.13 -13.60 1.65
CA ALA A 123 -20.37 -14.19 2.13
C ALA A 123 -21.66 -13.70 1.42
N GLY A 124 -21.64 -12.57 0.73
CA GLY A 124 -22.81 -12.05 0.00
C GLY A 124 -23.69 -11.11 0.84
N SER A 125 -24.67 -10.52 0.16
CA SER A 125 -25.29 -9.21 0.44
C SER A 125 -26.20 -9.07 1.67
N THR A 126 -25.97 -9.77 2.77
CA THR A 126 -26.90 -9.68 3.91
C THR A 126 -26.47 -8.82 5.08
N ASP A 127 -25.19 -8.67 5.46
CA ASP A 127 -24.89 -7.87 6.68
C ASP A 127 -23.52 -7.17 6.75
N ASN A 128 -22.81 -6.95 5.63
CA ASN A 128 -21.56 -6.18 5.69
C ASN A 128 -21.22 -5.48 4.36
N ILE A 129 -21.57 -4.19 4.24
CA ILE A 129 -21.39 -3.34 3.04
C ILE A 129 -19.91 -3.05 2.73
N SER A 130 -18.97 -3.47 3.59
CA SER A 130 -17.54 -3.18 3.44
C SER A 130 -16.72 -4.49 3.48
N PRO A 131 -16.79 -5.31 2.42
CA PRO A 131 -15.99 -6.52 2.33
C PRO A 131 -14.51 -6.16 2.29
N TRP A 132 -13.66 -7.00 2.88
CA TRP A 132 -12.22 -6.85 2.74
C TRP A 132 -11.51 -8.19 2.69
N ILE A 133 -10.35 -8.20 2.02
CA ILE A 133 -9.37 -9.27 2.05
C ILE A 133 -7.99 -8.65 2.31
N GLN A 134 -7.17 -9.29 3.11
CA GLN A 134 -5.86 -8.76 3.51
C GLN A 134 -4.77 -9.82 3.48
N VAL A 135 -3.55 -9.31 3.44
CA VAL A 135 -2.31 -10.07 3.53
C VAL A 135 -1.46 -9.49 4.66
N ASP A 136 -1.06 -10.33 5.62
CA ASP A 136 -0.06 -9.99 6.65
C ASP A 136 1.31 -10.57 6.25
N PHE A 137 2.25 -9.72 5.88
CA PHE A 137 3.58 -10.14 5.46
C PHE A 137 4.50 -10.52 6.63
N VAL A 138 4.03 -10.37 7.89
CA VAL A 138 4.77 -10.58 9.15
C VAL A 138 5.90 -9.56 9.37
N GLY A 139 6.65 -9.23 8.34
CA GLY A 139 7.60 -8.14 8.28
C GLY A 139 7.12 -7.02 7.34
N THR A 140 7.73 -5.85 7.49
CA THR A 140 7.49 -4.72 6.59
C THR A 140 8.08 -5.00 5.21
N VAL A 141 7.25 -4.90 4.17
CA VAL A 141 7.65 -5.06 2.77
C VAL A 141 7.42 -3.76 2.01
N THR A 142 7.95 -3.69 0.79
CA THR A 142 7.74 -2.58 -0.13
C THR A 142 6.78 -3.03 -1.24
N ILE A 143 5.66 -2.33 -1.42
CA ILE A 143 4.60 -2.64 -2.37
C ILE A 143 4.48 -1.49 -3.36
N THR A 144 4.51 -1.80 -4.65
CA THR A 144 4.44 -0.79 -5.73
C THR A 144 3.24 -0.99 -6.66
N GLY A 145 2.51 -2.08 -6.50
CA GLY A 145 1.29 -2.33 -7.26
C GLY A 145 0.59 -3.63 -6.88
N LEU A 146 -0.50 -3.89 -7.59
CA LEU A 146 -1.32 -5.09 -7.47
C LEU A 146 -1.65 -5.62 -8.87
N ILE A 147 -1.86 -6.92 -8.96
CA ILE A 147 -2.45 -7.58 -10.13
C ILE A 147 -3.74 -8.23 -9.67
N THR A 148 -4.85 -8.05 -10.38
CA THR A 148 -6.14 -8.63 -10.02
C THR A 148 -6.75 -9.45 -11.17
N GLN A 149 -7.57 -10.43 -10.80
CA GLN A 149 -8.41 -11.28 -11.65
C GLN A 149 -9.79 -11.48 -11.01
N GLY A 150 -10.82 -11.72 -11.85
CA GLY A 150 -12.11 -12.21 -11.39
C GLY A 150 -12.08 -13.70 -11.01
N ARG A 151 -13.25 -14.30 -10.79
CA ARG A 151 -13.38 -15.72 -10.43
C ARG A 151 -13.09 -16.66 -11.60
N GLY A 152 -12.12 -17.56 -11.47
CA GLY A 152 -11.61 -18.38 -12.58
C GLY A 152 -12.62 -19.32 -13.25
N ASP A 153 -13.64 -19.80 -12.52
CA ASP A 153 -14.68 -20.71 -13.01
C ASP A 153 -16.04 -20.03 -13.27
N ASN A 154 -16.12 -18.70 -13.15
CA ASN A 154 -17.33 -17.94 -13.46
C ASN A 154 -17.02 -16.51 -13.94
N ASP A 155 -17.22 -16.26 -15.23
CA ASP A 155 -16.93 -14.97 -15.88
C ASP A 155 -17.75 -13.78 -15.37
N ARG A 156 -18.87 -14.06 -14.70
CA ARG A 156 -19.76 -13.02 -14.20
C ARG A 156 -19.44 -12.59 -12.77
N GLN A 157 -18.52 -13.24 -12.07
CA GLN A 157 -18.23 -12.90 -10.66
C GLN A 157 -16.84 -12.29 -10.53
N ARG A 158 -16.80 -10.99 -10.28
CA ARG A 158 -15.55 -10.21 -10.26
C ARG A 158 -15.73 -8.90 -9.52
N VAL A 159 -14.66 -8.44 -8.88
CA VAL A 159 -14.55 -7.07 -8.36
C VAL A 159 -14.23 -6.13 -9.52
N GLU A 160 -14.97 -5.02 -9.63
CA GLU A 160 -14.82 -4.02 -10.71
C GLU A 160 -14.19 -2.71 -10.21
N GLU A 161 -14.29 -2.43 -8.90
CA GLU A 161 -13.63 -1.31 -8.24
C GLU A 161 -13.22 -1.73 -6.82
N TYR A 162 -12.08 -1.22 -6.34
CA TYR A 162 -11.65 -1.41 -4.96
C TYR A 162 -10.85 -0.23 -4.41
N GLN A 163 -10.77 -0.15 -3.09
CA GLN A 163 -9.88 0.74 -2.35
C GLN A 163 -8.81 -0.08 -1.63
N VAL A 164 -7.72 0.57 -1.23
CA VAL A 164 -6.62 -0.07 -0.49
C VAL A 164 -6.37 0.66 0.81
N THR A 165 -6.23 -0.10 1.89
CA THR A 165 -5.70 0.39 3.17
C THR A 165 -4.48 -0.42 3.58
N TYR A 166 -3.64 0.16 4.42
CA TYR A 166 -2.44 -0.47 4.92
C TYR A 166 -2.20 -0.17 6.40
N SER A 167 -1.41 -1.02 7.06
CA SER A 167 -1.18 -0.96 8.50
C SER A 167 0.13 -1.66 8.89
N GLU A 168 0.80 -1.15 9.93
CA GLU A 168 1.94 -1.82 10.57
C GLU A 168 1.55 -2.75 11.72
N ASP A 169 0.44 -2.45 12.40
CA ASP A 169 0.02 -3.10 13.65
C ASP A 169 -1.32 -3.86 13.54
N GLY A 170 -2.04 -3.69 12.44
CA GLY A 170 -3.37 -4.25 12.19
C GLY A 170 -4.50 -3.55 12.95
N GLN A 171 -4.20 -2.49 13.71
CA GLN A 171 -5.15 -1.71 14.51
C GLN A 171 -5.41 -0.35 13.87
N ALA A 172 -4.34 0.39 13.55
CA ALA A 172 -4.41 1.67 12.87
C ALA A 172 -4.24 1.48 11.37
N TRP A 173 -5.23 1.96 10.59
CA TRP A 173 -5.28 1.77 9.14
C TRP A 173 -5.23 3.12 8.43
N ASN A 174 -4.42 3.18 7.38
CA ASN A 174 -4.33 4.33 6.50
C ASN A 174 -4.87 3.97 5.11
N TYR A 175 -5.60 4.89 4.48
CA TYR A 175 -6.02 4.74 3.09
C TYR A 175 -4.90 5.11 2.14
N VAL A 176 -4.87 4.46 0.97
CA VAL A 176 -4.13 5.00 -0.17
C VAL A 176 -4.95 6.16 -0.75
N ILE A 177 -4.35 7.34 -0.74
CA ILE A 177 -4.96 8.59 -1.19
C ILE A 177 -4.26 9.13 -2.44
N ASP A 178 -4.97 9.94 -3.23
CA ASP A 178 -4.40 10.66 -4.36
C ASP A 178 -3.71 11.96 -3.92
N ALA A 179 -3.27 12.77 -4.89
CA ALA A 179 -2.59 14.04 -4.63
C ALA A 179 -3.50 15.14 -4.04
N ASP A 180 -4.82 14.93 -4.07
CA ASP A 180 -5.85 15.84 -3.56
C ASP A 180 -6.47 15.31 -2.24
N ASP A 181 -5.75 14.43 -1.53
CA ASP A 181 -6.12 13.78 -0.27
C ASP A 181 -7.46 13.01 -0.31
N THR A 182 -7.87 12.57 -1.50
CA THR A 182 -9.06 11.77 -1.69
C THR A 182 -8.70 10.29 -1.73
N THR A 183 -9.52 9.44 -1.10
CA THR A 183 -9.30 7.98 -1.11
C THR A 183 -9.32 7.45 -2.54
N MET A 184 -8.21 6.83 -2.97
CA MET A 184 -8.11 6.28 -4.32
C MET A 184 -9.05 5.11 -4.52
N LYS A 185 -9.78 5.17 -5.63
CA LYS A 185 -10.55 4.06 -6.18
C LYS A 185 -9.77 3.47 -7.35
N PHE A 186 -9.42 2.20 -7.24
CA PHE A 186 -8.66 1.48 -8.24
C PHE A 186 -9.60 0.68 -9.13
N PRO A 187 -9.36 0.67 -10.46
CA PRO A 187 -10.12 -0.17 -11.36
C PRO A 187 -9.80 -1.65 -11.10
N GLY A 188 -10.86 -2.46 -11.04
CA GLY A 188 -10.80 -3.91 -10.98
C GLY A 188 -10.92 -4.55 -12.36
N ASN A 189 -11.59 -5.70 -12.40
CA ASN A 189 -11.66 -6.58 -13.57
C ASN A 189 -12.95 -6.37 -14.38
N LYS A 190 -12.87 -6.63 -15.69
CA LYS A 190 -14.03 -6.62 -16.61
C LYS A 190 -14.47 -8.02 -17.06
N ASP A 191 -13.65 -9.02 -16.77
CA ASP A 191 -13.87 -10.43 -17.07
C ASP A 191 -13.19 -11.28 -15.98
N SER A 192 -13.28 -12.60 -16.09
CA SER A 192 -12.69 -13.50 -15.10
C SER A 192 -11.17 -13.58 -15.12
N ASN A 193 -10.51 -13.54 -16.29
CA ASN A 193 -9.15 -14.07 -16.44
C ASN A 193 -8.10 -13.07 -16.94
N THR A 194 -8.50 -11.93 -17.50
CA THR A 194 -7.58 -10.86 -17.88
C THR A 194 -6.91 -10.27 -16.64
N LEU A 195 -5.57 -10.29 -16.64
CA LEU A 195 -4.76 -9.67 -15.60
C LEU A 195 -4.91 -8.15 -15.68
N VAL A 196 -5.37 -7.52 -14.60
CA VAL A 196 -5.38 -6.06 -14.46
C VAL A 196 -4.27 -5.67 -13.50
N THR A 197 -3.25 -4.99 -14.02
CA THR A 197 -2.14 -4.48 -13.21
C THR A 197 -2.37 -3.01 -12.87
N THR A 198 -2.37 -2.71 -11.57
CA THR A 198 -2.58 -1.37 -11.03
C THR A 198 -1.36 -0.95 -10.22
N ARG A 199 -0.78 0.20 -10.55
CA ARG A 199 0.32 0.79 -9.78
C ARG A 199 -0.24 1.68 -8.67
N LEU A 200 0.39 1.60 -7.50
CA LEU A 200 0.10 2.53 -6.42
C LEU A 200 0.69 3.91 -6.77
N PRO A 201 0.07 5.02 -6.30
CA PRO A 201 0.54 6.38 -6.59
C PRO A 201 1.92 6.68 -5.98
N PHE A 202 2.32 5.91 -4.97
CA PHE A 202 3.62 5.96 -4.33
C PHE A 202 4.05 4.55 -3.92
N THR A 203 5.35 4.37 -3.68
CA THR A 203 5.88 3.15 -3.10
C THR A 203 5.40 3.01 -1.65
N LEU A 204 4.60 1.98 -1.38
CA LEU A 204 4.00 1.74 -0.07
C LEU A 204 4.85 0.78 0.75
N ARG A 205 5.44 1.26 1.85
CA ARG A 205 6.12 0.40 2.82
C ARG A 205 5.14 0.01 3.93
N THR A 206 4.82 -1.28 4.04
CA THR A 206 3.86 -1.74 5.04
C THR A 206 4.02 -3.22 5.42
N ARG A 207 3.56 -3.62 6.61
CA ARG A 207 3.43 -5.03 7.01
C ARG A 207 2.12 -5.65 6.55
N ILE A 208 1.02 -4.90 6.52
CA ILE A 208 -0.31 -5.44 6.24
C ILE A 208 -0.97 -4.58 5.17
N LEU A 209 -1.41 -5.20 4.09
CA LEU A 209 -2.24 -4.55 3.06
C LEU A 209 -3.61 -5.20 3.03
N ARG A 210 -4.64 -4.38 2.98
CA ARG A 210 -6.05 -4.79 2.87
C ARG A 210 -6.69 -4.14 1.65
N ILE A 211 -7.34 -4.96 0.84
CA ILE A 211 -8.13 -4.57 -0.31
C ILE A 211 -9.60 -4.55 0.11
N HIS A 212 -10.30 -3.48 -0.23
CA HIS A 212 -11.72 -3.27 0.02
C HIS A 212 -12.47 -3.17 -1.30
N PRO A 213 -13.09 -4.26 -1.78
CA PRO A 213 -13.97 -4.18 -2.94
C PRO A 213 -15.11 -3.19 -2.69
N THR A 214 -15.26 -2.22 -3.60
CA THR A 214 -16.30 -1.17 -3.54
C THR A 214 -17.37 -1.34 -4.61
N ASP A 215 -17.05 -2.03 -5.69
CA ASP A 215 -18.01 -2.40 -6.73
C ASP A 215 -17.69 -3.79 -7.33
N TRP A 216 -18.72 -4.52 -7.76
CA TRP A 216 -18.57 -5.88 -8.31
C TRP A 216 -19.74 -6.28 -9.19
N ASN A 217 -19.46 -7.14 -10.18
CA ASN A 217 -20.50 -7.76 -11.00
C ASN A 217 -20.96 -9.08 -10.36
N GLU A 218 -22.29 -9.23 -10.22
CA GLU A 218 -23.03 -10.34 -9.58
C GLU A 218 -22.64 -10.70 -8.14
N HIS A 219 -21.38 -11.06 -7.89
CA HIS A 219 -20.89 -11.45 -6.57
C HIS A 219 -19.43 -11.04 -6.37
N CYS A 220 -19.15 -10.42 -5.22
CA CYS A 220 -17.80 -9.98 -4.84
C CYS A 220 -16.85 -11.18 -4.75
N SER A 221 -16.04 -11.33 -5.81
CA SER A 221 -15.09 -12.41 -5.97
C SER A 221 -13.81 -11.89 -6.61
N MET A 222 -12.65 -12.28 -6.08
CA MET A 222 -11.37 -11.83 -6.63
C MET A 222 -10.23 -12.83 -6.41
N ARG A 223 -9.27 -12.77 -7.34
CA ARG A 223 -7.92 -13.29 -7.22
C ARG A 223 -6.93 -12.13 -7.37
N PHE A 224 -5.79 -12.17 -6.71
CA PHE A 224 -4.80 -11.09 -6.79
C PHE A 224 -3.37 -11.54 -6.46
N GLU A 225 -2.42 -10.69 -6.85
CA GLU A 225 -1.01 -10.71 -6.48
C GLU A 225 -0.58 -9.29 -6.09
N LEU A 226 0.43 -9.19 -5.24
CA LEU A 226 1.06 -7.93 -4.87
C LEU A 226 2.43 -7.85 -5.54
N ILE A 227 2.77 -6.68 -6.10
CA ILE A 227 4.06 -6.43 -6.74
C ILE A 227 4.89 -5.53 -5.84
N GLY A 228 6.17 -5.88 -5.69
CA GLY A 228 7.11 -5.06 -4.95
C GLY A 228 8.43 -5.78 -4.67
N CYS A 229 8.98 -5.57 -3.48
CA CYS A 229 10.19 -6.23 -3.00
C CYS A 229 10.21 -6.36 -1.46
N TYR A 230 11.03 -7.30 -0.99
CA TYR A 230 11.36 -7.50 0.43
C TYR A 230 12.60 -6.71 0.83
#